data_AF-A0A9Q8SC86-F1
#
_entry.id   AF-A0A9Q8SC86-F1
#
_cell.length_a   1.000
_cell.length_b   1.000
_cell.length_c   1.000
_cell.angle_alpha   90.00
_cell.angle_beta   90.00
_cell.angle_gamma   90.00
#
_symmetry.space_group_name_H-M   'P 1'
#
loop_
_entity.id
_entity.type
_entity.pdbx_description
1 polymer ?
#
loop_
_entity_poly.entity_id
_entity_poly.type
_entity_poly.pdbx_seq_one_letter_code
_entity_poly.pdbx_strand_id
1 'polypeptide(L)'
;MAPAAIYNPVKDSLEAPLRSPQKFNAFSSSVNDATIPIDPPLNPKHRWWWDKCAPLLNTLLNSAESYTPEEKADHLRVFRDVVVPSFGIPTPKAKVRPLLTYDGSTFEPSWNFTKGDDGVIRYTFEPLGDTAGSTDDPFAGDIGRSMVPILSQFSSDVDMRWYEQLVSAWFVTPQEAAAARQAMPSFVKRIPQLFLAYDMKRSKRILKSYHFPVLKHFATGATTSDLVFDMIPKLQPCGDRLAASATKLQKYLASCKEPCIVEMMAVDCIDPNKARVKVYARTTSNAKSVLADVFTLGGAQTDEATLKGVETAEKVWHLLLDEPQGMTADQRKDARDMQNLHKGICFAFELKPGAERIDIKAHLPWGQTASSDAQTMRNFAQTLRNLGWDESADKFYRGATETSKLPGRDYSKPGGLSYVSYNYNETGPYMSSYFSPKVQGD
;
A
#
# COMPACT_ATOMS: atom_id res chain seq x y z
N MET A 1 27.89 7.53 -71.67
CA MET A 1 28.65 7.18 -70.44
C MET A 1 28.07 5.90 -69.86
N ALA A 2 28.69 4.76 -70.17
CA ALA A 2 28.69 3.55 -69.32
C ALA A 2 29.71 3.77 -68.17
N PRO A 3 29.99 2.87 -67.21
CA PRO A 3 29.63 1.43 -67.07
C PRO A 3 29.09 1.05 -65.66
N ALA A 4 28.36 -0.05 -65.43
CA ALA A 4 28.64 -1.50 -65.49
C ALA A 4 29.32 -2.09 -64.22
N ALA A 5 28.84 -3.29 -63.88
CA ALA A 5 29.08 -4.08 -62.67
C ALA A 5 30.53 -4.59 -62.50
N ILE A 6 30.85 -5.03 -61.28
CA ILE A 6 31.99 -5.93 -61.01
C ILE A 6 31.48 -7.16 -60.24
N TYR A 7 31.47 -8.29 -60.93
CA TYR A 7 31.65 -9.62 -60.38
C TYR A 7 33.10 -10.03 -60.65
N ASN A 8 33.69 -10.85 -59.79
CA ASN A 8 34.63 -11.87 -60.25
C ASN A 8 34.73 -13.05 -59.25
N PRO A 9 35.14 -14.24 -59.73
CA PRO A 9 34.64 -15.54 -59.28
C PRO A 9 35.72 -16.38 -58.60
N VAL A 10 35.32 -17.47 -57.92
CA VAL A 10 36.17 -18.66 -57.75
C VAL A 10 35.32 -19.92 -57.92
N LYS A 11 35.80 -20.82 -58.77
CA LYS A 11 35.25 -22.15 -59.10
C LYS A 11 35.77 -23.23 -58.14
N ASP A 12 34.88 -24.15 -57.80
CA ASP A 12 34.99 -25.61 -57.63
C ASP A 12 36.30 -26.25 -57.11
N SER A 13 36.19 -26.99 -56.00
CA SER A 13 36.06 -28.47 -55.99
C SER A 13 36.53 -29.09 -54.66
N LEU A 14 35.72 -30.00 -54.09
CA LEU A 14 36.06 -31.33 -53.54
C LEU A 14 35.12 -31.78 -52.40
N GLU A 15 34.53 -32.95 -52.63
CA GLU A 15 33.68 -33.81 -51.79
C GLU A 15 34.42 -34.18 -50.47
N ALA A 16 33.84 -34.33 -49.27
CA ALA A 16 32.82 -35.26 -48.72
C ALA A 16 32.96 -35.22 -47.15
N PRO A 17 32.18 -35.94 -46.30
CA PRO A 17 30.81 -36.44 -46.41
C PRO A 17 29.87 -35.91 -45.29
N LEU A 18 28.56 -36.05 -45.54
CA LEU A 18 27.45 -35.87 -44.61
C LEU A 18 27.57 -36.80 -43.38
N ARG A 19 27.54 -36.23 -42.17
CA ARG A 19 27.25 -36.97 -40.93
C ARG A 19 25.80 -36.70 -40.49
N SER A 20 25.05 -37.79 -40.35
CA SER A 20 23.69 -37.84 -39.82
C SER A 20 23.59 -37.25 -38.41
N PRO A 21 22.43 -36.69 -38.03
CA PRO A 21 22.28 -35.96 -36.79
C PRO A 21 22.27 -36.91 -35.59
N GLN A 22 23.17 -36.67 -34.63
CA GLN A 22 23.05 -37.26 -33.30
C GLN A 22 21.82 -36.67 -32.62
N LYS A 23 20.85 -37.55 -32.36
CA LYS A 23 19.71 -37.33 -31.48
C LYS A 23 20.22 -36.81 -30.14
N PHE A 24 19.99 -35.53 -29.87
CA PHE A 24 19.98 -35.02 -28.50
C PHE A 24 18.54 -34.94 -28.02
N ASN A 25 18.36 -35.48 -26.82
CA ASN A 25 17.11 -35.80 -26.17
C ASN A 25 16.16 -34.61 -26.09
N ALA A 26 14.87 -34.93 -26.26
CA ALA A 26 13.76 -34.06 -25.96
C ALA A 26 13.86 -33.54 -24.51
N PHE A 27 14.07 -32.23 -24.36
CA PHE A 27 13.61 -31.52 -23.18
C PHE A 27 12.21 -31.00 -23.48
N SER A 28 11.20 -31.74 -23.01
CA SER A 28 9.88 -31.17 -22.81
C SER A 28 9.92 -30.32 -21.54
N SER A 29 9.82 -29.01 -21.69
CA SER A 29 8.96 -28.11 -20.89
C SER A 29 9.45 -26.68 -21.01
N SER A 30 8.74 -25.86 -21.78
CA SER A 30 8.66 -24.45 -21.49
C SER A 30 7.28 -23.99 -21.93
N VAL A 31 6.34 -23.95 -20.99
CA VAL A 31 5.21 -23.04 -21.11
C VAL A 31 5.85 -21.68 -21.29
N ASN A 32 5.70 -21.09 -22.47
CA ASN A 32 6.21 -19.76 -22.79
C ASN A 32 5.60 -18.76 -21.79
N ASP A 33 6.39 -18.30 -20.82
CA ASP A 33 6.06 -17.15 -19.98
C ASP A 33 6.29 -15.88 -20.83
N ALA A 34 5.43 -15.69 -21.84
CA ALA A 34 5.50 -14.55 -22.73
C ALA A 34 5.01 -13.31 -21.97
N THR A 35 5.94 -12.51 -21.46
CA THR A 35 5.60 -11.19 -20.92
C THR A 35 5.00 -10.32 -22.04
N ILE A 36 3.78 -9.82 -21.83
CA ILE A 36 3.14 -8.91 -22.77
C ILE A 36 3.73 -7.52 -22.54
N PRO A 37 4.42 -6.92 -23.53
CA PRO A 37 5.02 -5.60 -23.38
C PRO A 37 3.93 -4.53 -23.24
N ILE A 38 4.16 -3.58 -22.33
CA ILE A 38 3.31 -2.39 -22.14
C ILE A 38 4.11 -1.16 -22.53
N ASP A 39 3.65 -0.45 -23.57
CA ASP A 39 4.26 0.81 -23.96
C ASP A 39 4.12 1.85 -22.84
N PRO A 40 5.19 2.58 -22.53
CA PRO A 40 5.16 3.62 -21.52
C PRO A 40 4.30 4.81 -21.96
N PRO A 41 3.86 5.70 -21.03
CA PRO A 41 3.12 6.91 -21.39
C PRO A 41 3.91 7.82 -22.34
N LEU A 42 3.21 8.45 -23.29
CA LEU A 42 3.79 9.44 -24.20
C LEU A 42 3.98 10.82 -23.53
N ASN A 43 3.12 11.17 -22.57
CA ASN A 43 3.24 12.42 -21.82
C ASN A 43 4.54 12.38 -20.97
N PRO A 44 5.47 13.34 -21.11
CA PRO A 44 6.75 13.30 -20.41
C PRO A 44 6.65 13.27 -18.87
N LYS A 45 5.64 13.94 -18.29
CA LYS A 45 5.42 13.92 -16.83
C LYS A 45 4.99 12.52 -16.37
N HIS A 46 4.05 11.92 -17.09
CA HIS A 46 3.55 10.58 -16.80
C HIS A 46 4.65 9.55 -17.01
N ARG A 47 5.47 9.73 -18.06
CA ARG A 47 6.61 8.87 -18.37
C ARG A 47 7.61 8.83 -17.21
N TRP A 48 7.91 9.99 -16.63
CA TRP A 48 8.82 10.08 -15.49
C TRP A 48 8.33 9.24 -14.30
N TRP A 49 7.04 9.37 -13.95
CA TRP A 49 6.43 8.56 -12.88
C TRP A 49 6.40 7.07 -13.22
N TRP A 50 6.03 6.73 -14.45
CA TRP A 50 6.04 5.36 -14.94
C TRP A 50 7.41 4.70 -14.78
N ASP A 51 8.48 5.35 -15.24
CA ASP A 51 9.85 4.83 -15.18
C ASP A 51 10.33 4.58 -13.74
N LYS A 52 9.78 5.30 -12.76
CA LYS A 52 10.14 5.19 -11.34
C LYS A 52 9.30 4.17 -10.56
N CYS A 53 8.03 4.01 -10.93
CA CYS A 53 7.07 3.20 -10.17
C CYS A 53 6.76 1.84 -10.82
N ALA A 54 6.59 1.81 -12.15
CA ALA A 54 6.14 0.62 -12.86
C ALA A 54 7.12 -0.58 -12.77
N PRO A 55 8.46 -0.40 -12.80
CA PRO A 55 9.38 -1.53 -12.63
C PRO A 55 9.17 -2.28 -11.32
N LEU A 56 8.95 -1.56 -10.21
CA LEU A 56 8.70 -2.18 -8.90
C LEU A 56 7.39 -2.97 -8.91
N LEU A 57 6.31 -2.38 -9.42
CA LEU A 57 5.01 -3.05 -9.53
C LEU A 57 5.10 -4.31 -10.40
N ASN A 58 5.75 -4.22 -11.56
CA ASN A 58 5.92 -5.35 -12.48
C ASN A 58 6.74 -6.48 -11.85
N THR A 59 7.85 -6.15 -11.16
CA THR A 59 8.65 -7.17 -10.46
C THR A 59 7.83 -7.89 -9.39
N LEU A 60 7.00 -7.18 -8.62
CA LEU A 60 6.14 -7.79 -7.60
C LEU A 60 5.05 -8.67 -8.23
N LEU A 61 4.39 -8.21 -9.30
CA LEU A 61 3.39 -9.01 -10.04
C LEU A 61 3.97 -10.30 -10.60
N ASN A 62 5.21 -10.25 -11.13
CA ASN A 62 5.91 -11.45 -11.61
C ASN A 62 6.28 -12.38 -10.45
N SER A 63 6.80 -11.81 -9.36
CA SER A 63 7.24 -12.59 -8.18
C SER A 63 6.10 -13.25 -7.42
N ALA A 64 4.87 -12.72 -7.54
CA ALA A 64 3.69 -13.29 -6.90
C ALA A 64 3.28 -14.65 -7.48
N GLU A 65 3.68 -14.96 -8.72
CA GLU A 65 3.40 -16.22 -9.45
C GLU A 65 1.89 -16.55 -9.61
N SER A 66 1.01 -15.67 -9.13
CA SER A 66 -0.45 -15.83 -9.08
C SER A 66 -1.20 -15.09 -10.20
N TYR A 67 -0.48 -14.45 -11.13
CA TYR A 67 -1.09 -13.69 -12.22
C TYR A 67 -0.68 -14.26 -13.57
N THR A 68 -1.66 -14.45 -14.45
CA THR A 68 -1.42 -14.75 -15.87
C THR A 68 -0.74 -13.55 -16.56
N PRO A 69 -0.02 -13.76 -17.69
CA PRO A 69 0.53 -12.66 -18.47
C PRO A 69 -0.51 -11.58 -18.84
N GLU A 70 -1.74 -11.99 -19.16
CA GLU A 70 -2.85 -11.11 -19.51
C GLU A 70 -3.31 -10.25 -18.33
N GLU A 71 -3.46 -10.85 -17.14
CA GLU A 71 -3.82 -10.12 -15.92
C GLU A 71 -2.75 -9.11 -15.53
N LYS A 72 -1.46 -9.50 -15.62
CA LYS A 72 -0.34 -8.58 -15.37
C LYS A 72 -0.39 -7.39 -16.33
N ALA A 73 -0.59 -7.67 -17.62
CA ALA A 73 -0.68 -6.65 -18.66
C ALA A 73 -1.87 -5.69 -18.43
N ASP A 74 -3.03 -6.21 -18.06
CA ASP A 74 -4.22 -5.41 -17.79
C ASP A 74 -4.02 -4.49 -16.58
N HIS A 75 -3.49 -5.02 -15.47
CA HIS A 75 -3.18 -4.19 -14.29
C HIS A 75 -2.15 -3.09 -14.59
N LEU A 76 -1.11 -3.41 -15.36
CA LEU A 76 -0.09 -2.42 -15.75
C LEU A 76 -0.66 -1.36 -16.70
N ARG A 77 -1.59 -1.69 -17.59
CA ARG A 77 -2.30 -0.70 -18.43
C ARG A 77 -3.14 0.24 -17.58
N VAL A 78 -3.92 -0.28 -16.63
CA VAL A 78 -4.69 0.57 -15.72
C VAL A 78 -3.78 1.43 -14.86
N PHE A 79 -2.67 0.88 -14.37
CA PHE A 79 -1.67 1.68 -13.65
C PHE A 79 -1.13 2.84 -14.51
N ARG A 80 -0.79 2.56 -15.78
CA ARG A 80 -0.31 3.55 -16.76
C ARG A 80 -1.34 4.64 -17.08
N ASP A 81 -2.59 4.26 -17.31
CA ASP A 81 -3.60 5.12 -17.91
C ASP A 81 -4.49 5.82 -16.88
N VAL A 82 -4.60 5.27 -15.67
CA VAL A 82 -5.48 5.79 -14.61
C VAL A 82 -4.68 6.35 -13.43
N VAL A 83 -3.69 5.59 -12.97
CA VAL A 83 -3.01 5.90 -11.70
C VAL A 83 -1.88 6.90 -11.91
N VAL A 84 -0.95 6.62 -12.84
CA VAL A 84 0.20 7.49 -13.13
C VAL A 84 -0.19 8.94 -13.47
N PRO A 85 -1.25 9.21 -14.27
CA PRO A 85 -1.68 10.59 -14.55
C PRO A 85 -2.13 11.37 -13.32
N SER A 86 -2.53 10.69 -12.24
CA SER A 86 -3.00 11.35 -11.02
C SER A 86 -1.88 11.85 -10.10
N PHE A 87 -0.64 11.43 -10.33
CA PHE A 87 0.50 11.72 -9.43
C PHE A 87 0.97 13.17 -9.45
N GLY A 88 0.46 13.98 -10.38
CA GLY A 88 0.81 15.39 -10.48
C GLY A 88 2.24 15.63 -11.00
N ILE A 89 2.76 16.81 -10.72
CA ILE A 89 4.03 17.29 -11.27
C ILE A 89 5.22 16.54 -10.63
N PRO A 90 6.13 15.94 -11.43
CA PRO A 90 7.37 15.36 -10.92
C PRO A 90 8.30 16.35 -10.18
N THR A 91 9.11 15.82 -9.26
CA THR A 91 10.19 16.60 -8.63
C THR A 91 11.34 16.90 -9.61
N PRO A 92 12.08 18.01 -9.40
CA PRO A 92 11.98 18.99 -8.30
C PRO A 92 10.92 20.09 -8.54
N LYS A 93 10.11 20.00 -9.61
CA LYS A 93 9.12 21.05 -9.95
C LYS A 93 7.82 20.96 -9.14
N ALA A 94 7.59 19.87 -8.43
CA ALA A 94 6.44 19.69 -7.56
C ALA A 94 6.38 20.78 -6.48
N LYS A 95 5.21 21.38 -6.27
CA LYS A 95 4.98 22.37 -5.19
C LYS A 95 4.67 21.72 -3.85
N VAL A 96 4.20 20.48 -3.87
CA VAL A 96 3.87 19.70 -2.69
C VAL A 96 4.64 18.39 -2.71
N ARG A 97 5.01 17.93 -1.52
CA ARG A 97 5.55 16.59 -1.29
C ARG A 97 4.38 15.62 -1.04
N PRO A 98 4.32 14.47 -1.72
CA PRO A 98 3.41 13.39 -1.35
C PRO A 98 3.64 12.93 0.11
N LEU A 99 2.59 12.45 0.75
CA LEU A 99 2.55 12.07 2.17
C LEU A 99 2.21 10.59 2.39
N LEU A 100 2.01 9.81 1.32
CA LEU A 100 1.71 8.38 1.44
C LEU A 100 2.83 7.60 2.12
N THR A 101 4.07 7.94 1.81
CA THR A 101 5.27 7.27 2.33
C THR A 101 6.17 8.30 3.01
N TYR A 102 6.99 7.87 3.98
CA TYR A 102 7.90 8.79 4.67
C TYR A 102 8.94 9.42 3.74
N ASP A 103 9.32 8.73 2.67
CA ASP A 103 10.26 9.25 1.67
C ASP A 103 9.59 10.16 0.64
N GLY A 104 8.26 10.38 0.72
CA GLY A 104 7.54 11.27 -0.18
C GLY A 104 7.27 10.66 -1.56
N SER A 105 7.34 9.34 -1.70
CA SER A 105 6.80 8.62 -2.85
C SER A 105 5.27 8.63 -2.81
N THR A 106 4.65 8.87 -3.95
CA THR A 106 3.18 8.95 -4.12
C THR A 106 2.52 7.59 -4.35
N PHE A 107 3.30 6.51 -4.36
CA PHE A 107 2.89 5.15 -4.71
C PHE A 107 3.56 4.16 -3.76
N GLU A 108 2.80 3.21 -3.23
CA GLU A 108 3.28 2.18 -2.30
C GLU A 108 2.62 0.82 -2.61
N PRO A 109 3.28 -0.07 -3.38
CA PRO A 109 2.80 -1.42 -3.56
C PRO A 109 3.04 -2.28 -2.31
N SER A 110 2.22 -3.29 -2.11
CA SER A 110 2.34 -4.24 -1.02
C SER A 110 2.01 -5.66 -1.48
N TRP A 111 2.59 -6.64 -0.79
CA TRP A 111 2.39 -8.05 -1.05
C TRP A 111 1.76 -8.71 0.18
N ASN A 112 0.61 -9.34 -0.02
CA ASN A 112 -0.11 -10.07 1.02
C ASN A 112 0.29 -11.55 1.13
N PHE A 113 0.36 -12.03 2.36
CA PHE A 113 0.48 -13.43 2.71
C PHE A 113 -0.58 -13.82 3.74
N THR A 114 -1.39 -14.83 3.42
CA THR A 114 -2.33 -15.49 4.33
C THR A 114 -2.34 -16.99 4.04
N LYS A 115 -2.87 -17.80 4.96
CA LYS A 115 -2.97 -19.24 4.76
C LYS A 115 -3.79 -19.55 3.49
N GLY A 116 -3.17 -20.25 2.54
CA GLY A 116 -3.82 -20.66 1.29
C GLY A 116 -3.95 -19.58 0.21
N ASP A 117 -3.49 -18.35 0.47
CA ASP A 117 -3.39 -17.28 -0.53
C ASP A 117 -2.18 -16.40 -0.21
N ASP A 118 -1.11 -16.58 -0.97
CA ASP A 118 0.19 -15.93 -0.76
C ASP A 118 0.59 -15.01 -1.93
N GLY A 119 -0.40 -14.62 -2.76
CA GLY A 119 -0.14 -14.04 -4.08
C GLY A 119 -0.84 -12.73 -4.38
N VAL A 120 -1.42 -12.03 -3.41
CA VAL A 120 -2.17 -10.79 -3.71
C VAL A 120 -1.27 -9.56 -3.58
N ILE A 121 -0.90 -9.00 -4.74
CA ILE A 121 -0.30 -7.66 -4.83
C ILE A 121 -1.41 -6.61 -4.74
N ARG A 122 -1.12 -5.56 -3.99
CA ARG A 122 -1.97 -4.39 -3.80
C ARG A 122 -1.12 -3.15 -4.00
N TYR A 123 -1.72 -2.00 -4.21
CA TYR A 123 -1.00 -0.76 -4.08
C TYR A 123 -1.90 0.35 -3.58
N THR A 124 -1.30 1.24 -2.80
CA THR A 124 -1.90 2.52 -2.42
C THR A 124 -1.20 3.63 -3.20
N PHE A 125 -1.93 4.69 -3.50
CA PHE A 125 -1.38 5.89 -4.10
C PHE A 125 -2.06 7.14 -3.59
N GLU A 126 -1.33 8.24 -3.60
CA GLU A 126 -1.88 9.56 -3.37
C GLU A 126 -2.10 10.26 -4.72
N PRO A 127 -3.36 10.54 -5.10
CA PRO A 127 -3.62 11.42 -6.23
C PRO A 127 -3.34 12.87 -5.80
N LEU A 128 -2.55 13.58 -6.60
CA LEU A 128 -2.21 14.99 -6.37
C LEU A 128 -2.78 15.91 -7.45
N GLY A 129 -2.72 15.48 -8.71
CA GLY A 129 -3.08 16.30 -9.86
C GLY A 129 -2.08 17.41 -10.18
N ASP A 130 -2.25 18.04 -11.34
CA ASP A 130 -1.33 19.05 -11.87
C ASP A 130 -1.41 20.41 -11.13
N THR A 131 -2.52 20.65 -10.41
CA THR A 131 -2.79 21.89 -9.65
C THR A 131 -2.31 21.84 -8.20
N ALA A 132 -1.81 20.69 -7.75
CA ALA A 132 -1.38 20.45 -6.38
C ALA A 132 -0.43 21.55 -5.84
N GLY A 133 -0.83 22.20 -4.75
CA GLY A 133 -0.08 23.29 -4.12
C GLY A 133 -0.20 24.65 -4.81
N SER A 134 -1.14 24.80 -5.76
CA SER A 134 -1.55 26.12 -6.27
C SER A 134 -2.34 26.89 -5.22
N THR A 135 -2.64 28.16 -5.51
CA THR A 135 -3.51 28.98 -4.65
C THR A 135 -4.92 28.39 -4.55
N ASP A 136 -5.43 27.82 -5.65
CA ASP A 136 -6.78 27.26 -5.72
C ASP A 136 -6.85 25.84 -5.15
N ASP A 137 -5.75 25.08 -5.23
CA ASP A 137 -5.64 23.71 -4.70
C ASP A 137 -4.43 23.55 -3.75
N PRO A 138 -4.43 24.22 -2.58
CA PRO A 138 -3.26 24.31 -1.72
C PRO A 138 -2.94 23.00 -0.97
N PHE A 139 -3.85 22.03 -0.97
CA PHE A 139 -3.71 20.74 -0.29
C PHE A 139 -3.75 19.53 -1.23
N ALA A 140 -3.88 19.74 -2.55
CA ALA A 140 -3.96 18.68 -3.55
C ALA A 140 -5.19 17.77 -3.34
N GLY A 141 -6.35 18.37 -3.11
CA GLY A 141 -7.62 17.66 -2.91
C GLY A 141 -8.53 17.65 -4.13
N ASP A 142 -8.41 18.62 -5.02
CA ASP A 142 -9.39 18.84 -6.09
C ASP A 142 -9.51 17.65 -7.03
N ILE A 143 -8.41 16.95 -7.28
CA ILE A 143 -8.38 15.75 -8.11
C ILE A 143 -9.31 14.63 -7.59
N GLY A 144 -9.54 14.53 -6.27
CA GLY A 144 -10.35 13.44 -5.73
C GLY A 144 -11.80 13.45 -6.22
N ARG A 145 -12.36 14.63 -6.53
CA ARG A 145 -13.70 14.74 -7.13
C ARG A 145 -13.70 14.32 -8.61
N SER A 146 -12.69 14.73 -9.37
CA SER A 146 -12.63 14.48 -10.82
C SER A 146 -12.30 13.02 -11.16
N MET A 147 -11.73 12.25 -10.21
CA MET A 147 -11.41 10.85 -10.43
C MET A 147 -12.63 9.91 -10.37
N VAL A 148 -13.78 10.30 -9.81
CA VAL A 148 -14.93 9.40 -9.61
C VAL A 148 -15.38 8.67 -10.88
N PRO A 149 -15.56 9.33 -12.05
CA PRO A 149 -15.98 8.64 -13.27
C PRO A 149 -14.96 7.60 -13.72
N ILE A 150 -13.66 7.92 -13.63
CA ILE A 150 -12.57 7.04 -14.04
C ILE A 150 -12.49 5.83 -13.10
N LEU A 151 -12.53 6.06 -11.79
CA LEU A 151 -12.51 5.00 -10.79
C LEU A 151 -13.70 4.04 -10.97
N SER A 152 -14.89 4.57 -11.27
CA SER A 152 -16.09 3.77 -11.51
C SER A 152 -15.97 2.88 -12.76
N GLN A 153 -15.22 3.32 -13.77
CA GLN A 153 -15.06 2.58 -15.03
C GLN A 153 -14.04 1.43 -14.92
N PHE A 154 -12.95 1.60 -14.16
CA PHE A 154 -11.82 0.66 -14.15
C PHE A 154 -11.75 -0.25 -12.93
N SER A 155 -12.61 0.00 -11.93
CA SER A 155 -12.73 -0.81 -10.71
C SER A 155 -13.74 -1.93 -10.89
N SER A 156 -13.48 -3.08 -10.28
CA SER A 156 -14.41 -4.21 -10.27
C SER A 156 -15.41 -4.10 -9.13
N ASP A 157 -16.67 -4.47 -9.39
CA ASP A 157 -17.75 -4.55 -8.38
C ASP A 157 -17.92 -3.24 -7.58
N VAL A 158 -17.68 -2.09 -8.24
CA VAL A 158 -17.50 -0.79 -7.58
C VAL A 158 -18.81 -0.14 -7.16
N ASP A 159 -18.78 0.46 -5.97
CA ASP A 159 -19.84 1.31 -5.44
C ASP A 159 -19.21 2.55 -4.80
N MET A 160 -19.57 3.73 -5.31
CA MET A 160 -18.98 5.01 -4.92
C MET A 160 -19.83 5.78 -3.89
N ARG A 161 -20.97 5.26 -3.42
CA ARG A 161 -21.89 6.02 -2.57
C ARG A 161 -21.25 6.51 -1.27
N TRP A 162 -20.52 5.63 -0.56
CA TRP A 162 -19.78 6.04 0.64
C TRP A 162 -18.63 6.98 0.29
N TYR A 163 -17.91 6.73 -0.80
CA TYR A 163 -16.84 7.62 -1.27
C TYR A 163 -17.34 9.07 -1.46
N GLU A 164 -18.43 9.23 -2.21
CA GLU A 164 -19.00 10.53 -2.55
C GLU A 164 -19.48 11.29 -1.30
N GLN A 165 -20.09 10.58 -0.35
CA GLN A 165 -20.47 11.16 0.94
C GLN A 165 -19.26 11.67 1.73
N LEU A 166 -18.16 10.91 1.78
CA LEU A 166 -16.96 11.31 2.50
C LEU A 166 -16.23 12.47 1.82
N VAL A 167 -16.15 12.47 0.50
CA VAL A 167 -15.64 13.62 -0.27
C VAL A 167 -16.50 14.86 -0.02
N SER A 168 -17.82 14.73 -0.06
CA SER A 168 -18.73 15.85 0.22
C SER A 168 -18.61 16.36 1.65
N ALA A 169 -18.42 15.47 2.63
CA ALA A 169 -18.38 15.83 4.04
C ALA A 169 -17.04 16.46 4.44
N TRP A 170 -15.92 15.95 3.93
CA TRP A 170 -14.60 16.23 4.52
C TRP A 170 -13.63 16.96 3.60
N PHE A 171 -13.83 16.97 2.28
CA PHE A 171 -12.96 17.76 1.44
C PHE A 171 -13.24 19.24 1.66
N VAL A 172 -12.18 20.00 1.96
CA VAL A 172 -12.33 21.40 2.31
C VAL A 172 -12.72 22.25 1.11
N THR A 173 -13.59 23.22 1.33
CA THR A 173 -13.82 24.33 0.40
C THR A 173 -12.64 25.33 0.44
N PRO A 174 -12.52 26.27 -0.51
CA PRO A 174 -11.46 27.30 -0.44
C PRO A 174 -11.48 28.09 0.87
N GLN A 175 -12.66 28.40 1.41
CA GLN A 175 -12.81 29.11 2.68
C GLN A 175 -12.35 28.25 3.86
N GLU A 176 -12.73 26.97 3.89
CA GLU A 176 -12.29 26.02 4.92
C GLU A 176 -10.78 25.75 4.81
N ALA A 177 -10.22 25.70 3.60
CA ALA A 177 -8.79 25.56 3.39
C ALA A 177 -8.01 26.75 3.96
N ALA A 178 -8.52 27.97 3.79
CA ALA A 178 -7.94 29.17 4.40
C ALA A 178 -8.03 29.13 5.94
N ALA A 179 -9.19 28.77 6.49
CA ALA A 179 -9.39 28.62 7.93
C ALA A 179 -8.46 27.55 8.52
N ALA A 180 -8.37 26.37 7.87
CA ALA A 180 -7.46 25.31 8.27
C ALA A 180 -5.99 25.79 8.24
N ARG A 181 -5.58 26.53 7.21
CA ARG A 181 -4.21 27.07 7.11
C ARG A 181 -3.87 28.00 8.28
N GLN A 182 -4.83 28.79 8.74
CA GLN A 182 -4.65 29.70 9.87
C GLN A 182 -4.58 28.96 11.21
N ALA A 183 -5.36 27.91 11.39
CA ALA A 183 -5.43 27.14 12.64
C ALA A 183 -4.32 26.08 12.79
N MET A 184 -3.78 25.57 11.68
CA MET A 184 -2.72 24.58 11.69
C MET A 184 -1.42 25.13 12.30
N PRO A 185 -0.63 24.29 12.99
CA PRO A 185 0.70 24.66 13.42
C PRO A 185 1.59 25.07 12.23
N SER A 186 2.39 26.12 12.38
CA SER A 186 3.18 26.70 11.28
C SER A 186 4.21 25.74 10.65
N PHE A 187 4.63 24.71 11.38
CA PHE A 187 5.52 23.65 10.91
C PHE A 187 4.79 22.59 10.06
N VAL A 188 3.46 22.46 10.18
CA VAL A 188 2.65 21.57 9.35
C VAL A 188 2.39 22.24 8.01
N LYS A 189 3.06 21.77 6.96
CA LYS A 189 2.94 22.37 5.62
C LYS A 189 1.79 21.81 4.80
N ARG A 190 1.45 20.54 5.03
CA ARG A 190 0.43 19.81 4.27
C ARG A 190 -0.19 18.70 5.11
N ILE A 191 -1.42 18.38 4.79
CA ILE A 191 -2.20 17.25 5.29
C ILE A 191 -2.87 16.62 4.07
N PRO A 192 -2.84 15.29 3.90
CA PRO A 192 -3.52 14.65 2.77
C PRO A 192 -5.04 14.76 2.95
N GLN A 193 -5.80 14.68 1.86
CA GLN A 193 -7.27 14.55 1.91
C GLN A 193 -7.73 13.15 1.51
N LEU A 194 -6.98 12.51 0.61
CA LEU A 194 -7.34 11.25 0.00
C LEU A 194 -6.11 10.41 -0.33
N PHE A 195 -6.13 9.14 0.05
CA PHE A 195 -5.39 8.09 -0.66
C PHE A 195 -6.37 7.10 -1.28
N LEU A 196 -5.93 6.46 -2.36
CA LEU A 196 -6.68 5.42 -3.05
C LEU A 196 -5.84 4.14 -3.09
N ALA A 197 -6.50 2.99 -3.09
CA ALA A 197 -5.80 1.73 -3.24
C ALA A 197 -6.57 0.74 -4.10
N TYR A 198 -5.82 -0.16 -4.73
CA TYR A 198 -6.37 -1.32 -5.41
C TYR A 198 -5.85 -2.61 -4.78
N ASP A 199 -6.77 -3.51 -4.43
CA ASP A 199 -6.43 -4.92 -4.28
C ASP A 199 -6.55 -5.61 -5.65
N MET A 200 -5.44 -6.09 -6.20
CA MET A 200 -5.42 -6.79 -7.47
C MET A 200 -5.62 -8.28 -7.23
N LYS A 201 -6.85 -8.76 -7.34
CA LYS A 201 -7.20 -10.17 -7.12
C LYS A 201 -7.44 -10.84 -8.46
N ARG A 202 -6.43 -11.56 -8.97
CA ARG A 202 -6.47 -12.12 -10.33
C ARG A 202 -6.78 -10.97 -11.31
N SER A 203 -7.75 -11.11 -12.21
CA SER A 203 -8.19 -10.03 -13.11
C SER A 203 -8.94 -8.86 -12.45
N LYS A 204 -9.36 -8.98 -11.18
CA LYS A 204 -10.16 -7.94 -10.50
C LYS A 204 -9.30 -6.88 -9.82
N ARG A 205 -9.81 -5.65 -9.81
CA ARG A 205 -9.26 -4.51 -9.07
C ARG A 205 -10.30 -3.98 -8.09
N ILE A 206 -10.14 -4.31 -6.81
CA ILE A 206 -11.07 -3.86 -5.76
C ILE A 206 -10.57 -2.53 -5.20
N LEU A 207 -11.36 -1.47 -5.42
CA LEU A 207 -11.03 -0.12 -5.00
C LEU A 207 -11.27 0.08 -3.50
N LYS A 208 -10.36 0.81 -2.87
CA LYS A 208 -10.52 1.36 -1.52
C LYS A 208 -10.14 2.83 -1.53
N SER A 209 -10.78 3.60 -0.66
CA SER A 209 -10.46 5.01 -0.47
C SER A 209 -10.22 5.32 1.00
N TYR A 210 -9.21 6.14 1.27
CA TYR A 210 -8.76 6.57 2.59
C TYR A 210 -8.94 8.07 2.68
N HIS A 211 -9.82 8.53 3.57
CA HIS A 211 -10.18 9.94 3.69
C HIS A 211 -9.67 10.51 5.01
N PHE A 212 -9.15 11.72 4.95
CA PHE A 212 -8.45 12.38 6.07
C PHE A 212 -9.21 13.64 6.50
N PRO A 213 -10.07 13.55 7.53
CA PRO A 213 -10.86 14.71 7.99
C PRO A 213 -10.04 15.75 8.77
N VAL A 214 -8.72 15.62 8.85
CA VAL A 214 -7.85 16.47 9.67
C VAL A 214 -7.86 17.93 9.20
N LEU A 215 -7.99 18.22 7.90
CA LEU A 215 -8.17 19.60 7.44
C LEU A 215 -9.52 20.18 7.90
N LYS A 216 -10.60 19.38 7.89
CA LYS A 216 -11.89 19.80 8.41
C LYS A 216 -11.84 20.04 9.92
N HIS A 217 -11.07 19.24 10.65
CA HIS A 217 -10.77 19.50 12.06
C HIS A 217 -10.19 20.90 12.24
N PHE A 218 -9.10 21.24 11.55
CA PHE A 218 -8.52 22.58 11.68
C PHE A 218 -9.46 23.70 11.21
N ALA A 219 -10.27 23.46 10.19
CA ALA A 219 -11.21 24.47 9.69
C ALA A 219 -12.39 24.75 10.64
N THR A 220 -12.85 23.74 11.39
CA THR A 220 -14.12 23.81 12.16
C THR A 220 -13.95 23.73 13.68
N GLY A 221 -12.81 23.24 14.16
CA GLY A 221 -12.55 22.96 15.58
C GLY A 221 -13.11 21.63 16.08
N ALA A 222 -13.90 20.90 15.28
CA ALA A 222 -14.34 19.55 15.64
C ALA A 222 -13.16 18.57 15.59
N THR A 223 -13.02 17.68 16.57
CA THR A 223 -11.88 16.76 16.57
C THR A 223 -11.99 15.74 15.43
N THR A 224 -10.84 15.25 14.94
CA THR A 224 -10.82 14.20 13.90
C THR A 224 -11.59 12.95 14.34
N SER A 225 -11.52 12.61 15.63
CA SER A 225 -12.27 11.50 16.21
C SER A 225 -13.78 11.73 16.11
N ASP A 226 -14.26 12.91 16.53
CA ASP A 226 -15.69 13.23 16.46
C ASP A 226 -16.20 13.24 15.02
N LEU A 227 -15.44 13.87 14.10
CA LEU A 227 -15.78 13.89 12.67
C LEU A 227 -15.93 12.49 12.08
N VAL A 228 -15.05 11.55 12.45
CA VAL A 228 -15.13 10.15 12.00
C VAL A 228 -16.32 9.43 12.62
N PHE A 229 -16.45 9.44 13.95
CA PHE A 229 -17.48 8.65 14.65
C PHE A 229 -18.90 9.20 14.44
N ASP A 230 -19.05 10.50 14.20
CA ASP A 230 -20.34 11.09 13.82
C ASP A 230 -20.75 10.73 12.40
N MET A 231 -19.79 10.48 11.50
CA MET A 231 -20.06 10.19 10.09
C MET A 231 -20.46 8.73 9.87
N ILE A 232 -19.84 7.79 10.58
CA ILE A 232 -20.07 6.34 10.42
C ILE A 232 -21.56 5.96 10.43
N PRO A 233 -22.37 6.31 11.45
CA PRO A 233 -23.78 5.93 11.47
C PRO A 233 -24.64 6.67 10.43
N LYS A 234 -24.14 7.78 9.88
CA LYS A 234 -24.85 8.60 8.89
C LYS A 234 -24.63 8.12 7.45
N LEU A 235 -23.60 7.30 7.21
CA LEU A 235 -23.32 6.75 5.89
C LEU A 235 -24.53 6.00 5.32
N GLN A 236 -24.91 6.32 4.09
CA GLN A 236 -26.01 5.66 3.40
C GLN A 236 -25.52 4.87 2.18
N PRO A 237 -26.00 3.65 1.97
CA PRO A 237 -26.78 2.81 2.89
C PRO A 237 -25.91 2.18 4.00
N CYS A 238 -26.54 1.51 4.96
CA CYS A 238 -25.94 0.60 5.95
C CYS A 238 -25.03 1.19 7.04
N GLY A 239 -24.83 2.51 7.11
CA GLY A 239 -24.04 3.14 8.17
C GLY A 239 -24.64 2.93 9.55
N ASP A 240 -25.97 2.92 9.67
CA ASP A 240 -26.73 2.63 10.88
C ASP A 240 -26.33 1.28 11.51
N ARG A 241 -26.06 0.27 10.66
CA ARG A 241 -25.63 -1.07 11.08
C ARG A 241 -24.18 -1.13 11.59
N LEU A 242 -23.41 -0.06 11.45
CA LEU A 242 -22.04 0.06 11.99
C LEU A 242 -22.02 0.72 13.37
N ALA A 243 -23.11 1.36 13.80
CA ALA A 243 -23.15 2.23 14.97
C ALA A 243 -22.66 1.54 16.25
N ALA A 244 -23.10 0.31 16.52
CA ALA A 244 -22.70 -0.42 17.73
C ALA A 244 -21.17 -0.64 17.82
N SER A 245 -20.56 -1.12 16.73
CA SER A 245 -19.10 -1.31 16.66
C SER A 245 -18.34 0.02 16.71
N ALA A 246 -18.89 1.08 16.12
CA ALA A 246 -18.31 2.42 16.16
C ALA A 246 -18.30 3.00 17.58
N THR A 247 -19.41 2.92 18.31
CA THR A 247 -19.50 3.35 19.71
C THR A 247 -18.55 2.54 20.61
N LYS A 248 -18.48 1.22 20.40
CA LYS A 248 -17.53 0.36 21.13
C LYS A 248 -16.09 0.83 20.93
N LEU A 249 -15.69 1.11 19.68
CA LEU A 249 -14.35 1.59 19.36
C LEU A 249 -14.07 2.99 19.92
N GLN A 250 -15.00 3.93 19.75
CA GLN A 250 -14.84 5.30 20.26
C GLN A 250 -14.62 5.31 21.77
N LYS A 251 -15.38 4.47 22.51
CA LYS A 251 -15.22 4.30 23.95
C LYS A 251 -13.81 3.80 24.32
N TYR A 252 -13.29 2.81 23.60
CA TYR A 252 -11.94 2.31 23.85
C TYR A 252 -10.88 3.40 23.59
N LEU A 253 -10.95 4.07 22.44
CA LEU A 253 -9.97 5.09 22.06
C LEU A 253 -9.95 6.28 23.05
N ALA A 254 -11.09 6.63 23.63
CA ALA A 254 -11.18 7.69 24.64
C ALA A 254 -10.48 7.35 25.97
N SER A 255 -10.22 6.08 26.26
CA SER A 255 -9.66 5.63 27.54
C SER A 255 -8.47 4.66 27.40
N CYS A 256 -7.92 4.50 26.20
CA CYS A 256 -6.79 3.61 25.95
C CYS A 256 -5.54 4.07 26.71
N LYS A 257 -4.73 3.12 27.17
CA LYS A 257 -3.56 3.41 28.04
C LYS A 257 -2.48 4.20 27.29
N GLU A 258 -2.17 3.75 26.08
CA GLU A 258 -1.30 4.47 25.15
C GLU A 258 -2.20 5.30 24.23
N PRO A 259 -2.07 6.65 24.20
CA PRO A 259 -2.89 7.49 23.34
C PRO A 259 -2.87 7.02 21.88
N CYS A 260 -4.05 6.73 21.34
CA CYS A 260 -4.22 6.24 19.98
C CYS A 260 -5.06 7.24 19.17
N ILE A 261 -4.39 8.14 18.43
CA ILE A 261 -5.02 9.30 17.80
C ILE A 261 -5.60 8.91 16.43
N VAL A 262 -6.88 9.19 16.20
CA VAL A 262 -7.55 8.96 14.90
C VAL A 262 -6.98 9.89 13.83
N GLU A 263 -6.52 9.31 12.71
CA GLU A 263 -5.89 10.04 11.61
C GLU A 263 -6.76 10.05 10.34
N MET A 264 -7.42 8.93 10.03
CA MET A 264 -8.19 8.75 8.80
C MET A 264 -9.26 7.68 8.92
N MET A 265 -10.18 7.66 7.96
CA MET A 265 -11.15 6.59 7.77
C MET A 265 -11.09 6.09 6.33
N ALA A 266 -11.00 4.77 6.16
CA ALA A 266 -11.07 4.14 4.84
C ALA A 266 -12.37 3.37 4.64
N VAL A 267 -12.77 3.23 3.40
CA VAL A 267 -13.90 2.41 2.98
C VAL A 267 -13.50 1.51 1.81
N ASP A 268 -14.04 0.28 1.81
CA ASP A 268 -14.05 -0.53 0.59
C ASP A 268 -15.12 0.06 -0.36
N CYS A 269 -14.75 0.40 -1.60
CA CYS A 269 -15.65 0.99 -2.59
C CYS A 269 -16.40 -0.10 -3.36
N ILE A 270 -17.17 -0.92 -2.63
CA ILE A 270 -18.01 -2.02 -3.13
C ILE A 270 -19.39 -1.93 -2.47
N ASP A 271 -20.31 -2.84 -2.80
CA ASP A 271 -21.63 -2.94 -2.15
C ASP A 271 -21.54 -2.72 -0.62
N PRO A 272 -22.14 -1.65 -0.08
CA PRO A 272 -22.12 -1.30 1.33
C PRO A 272 -22.54 -2.41 2.30
N ASN A 273 -23.32 -3.39 1.85
CA ASN A 273 -23.66 -4.55 2.69
C ASN A 273 -22.47 -5.50 2.95
N LYS A 274 -21.47 -5.46 2.08
CA LYS A 274 -20.25 -6.29 2.13
C LYS A 274 -19.01 -5.47 2.42
N ALA A 275 -19.09 -4.15 2.22
CA ALA A 275 -18.01 -3.22 2.46
C ALA A 275 -17.69 -3.10 3.96
N ARG A 276 -16.47 -2.64 4.24
CA ARG A 276 -16.01 -2.30 5.59
C ARG A 276 -15.73 -0.82 5.67
N VAL A 277 -16.00 -0.25 6.84
CA VAL A 277 -15.36 0.98 7.30
C VAL A 277 -14.12 0.60 8.10
N LYS A 278 -13.02 1.32 7.90
CA LYS A 278 -11.79 1.14 8.66
C LYS A 278 -11.38 2.45 9.31
N VAL A 279 -11.41 2.51 10.63
CA VAL A 279 -10.89 3.66 11.36
C VAL A 279 -9.39 3.44 11.58
N TYR A 280 -8.58 4.41 11.19
CA TYR A 280 -7.13 4.36 11.42
C TYR A 280 -6.76 5.28 12.56
N ALA A 281 -6.09 4.73 13.56
CA ALA A 281 -5.55 5.49 14.67
C ALA A 281 -4.12 5.06 14.99
N ARG A 282 -3.33 5.99 15.51
CA ARG A 282 -1.89 5.81 15.70
C ARG A 282 -1.46 6.00 17.14
N THR A 283 -0.65 5.08 17.64
CA THR A 283 0.08 5.21 18.90
C THR A 283 1.46 5.81 18.70
N THR A 284 2.07 6.35 19.75
CA THR A 284 3.47 6.78 19.68
C THR A 284 4.43 5.61 19.92
N SER A 285 4.07 4.74 20.87
CA SER A 285 4.82 3.52 21.17
C SER A 285 4.53 2.40 20.15
N ASN A 286 5.54 1.55 19.94
CA ASN A 286 5.45 0.34 19.14
C ASN A 286 5.68 -0.96 19.95
N ALA A 287 5.60 -0.87 21.27
CA ALA A 287 5.79 -2.00 22.17
C ALA A 287 4.74 -3.12 21.98
N LYS A 288 5.10 -4.35 22.37
CA LYS A 288 4.18 -5.50 22.34
C LYS A 288 3.00 -5.33 23.29
N SER A 289 3.24 -4.74 24.47
CA SER A 289 2.18 -4.46 25.44
C SER A 289 1.09 -3.53 24.87
N VAL A 290 1.48 -2.56 24.05
CA VAL A 290 0.55 -1.68 23.32
C VAL A 290 -0.24 -2.45 22.27
N LEU A 291 0.43 -3.32 21.50
CA LEU A 291 -0.24 -4.19 20.52
C LEU A 291 -1.32 -5.05 21.20
N ALA A 292 -1.00 -5.67 22.34
CA ALA A 292 -1.91 -6.52 23.09
C ALA A 292 -3.12 -5.75 23.66
N ASP A 293 -2.88 -4.57 24.23
CA ASP A 293 -3.95 -3.71 24.75
C ASP A 293 -4.91 -3.30 23.62
N VAL A 294 -4.39 -2.89 22.47
CA VAL A 294 -5.21 -2.46 21.32
C VAL A 294 -5.95 -3.64 20.69
N PHE A 295 -5.31 -4.79 20.49
CA PHE A 295 -5.96 -5.97 19.90
C PHE A 295 -7.12 -6.49 20.76
N THR A 296 -7.04 -6.30 22.07
CA THR A 296 -8.10 -6.68 23.01
C THR A 296 -9.09 -5.56 23.29
N LEU A 297 -8.91 -4.38 22.68
CA LEU A 297 -9.67 -3.16 23.00
C LEU A 297 -9.72 -2.90 24.51
N GLY A 298 -8.57 -3.02 25.18
CA GLY A 298 -8.45 -2.87 26.63
C GLY A 298 -9.21 -3.96 27.42
N GLY A 299 -9.39 -5.15 26.83
CA GLY A 299 -10.16 -6.25 27.40
C GLY A 299 -11.65 -6.28 26.99
N ALA A 300 -12.12 -5.33 26.18
CA ALA A 300 -13.49 -5.32 25.65
C ALA A 300 -13.72 -6.31 24.48
N GLN A 301 -12.66 -6.94 23.98
CA GLN A 301 -12.74 -8.01 22.98
C GLN A 301 -11.69 -9.07 23.31
N THR A 302 -12.15 -10.27 23.68
CA THR A 302 -11.30 -11.37 24.16
C THR A 302 -11.74 -12.72 23.60
N ASP A 303 -12.37 -12.71 22.42
CA ASP A 303 -12.67 -13.94 21.68
C ASP A 303 -11.39 -14.73 21.36
N GLU A 304 -11.55 -16.02 21.10
CA GLU A 304 -10.45 -16.95 20.86
C GLU A 304 -9.49 -16.46 19.77
N ALA A 305 -10.01 -15.89 18.68
CA ALA A 305 -9.18 -15.36 17.59
C ALA A 305 -8.37 -14.14 18.04
N THR A 306 -8.95 -13.24 18.84
CA THR A 306 -8.20 -12.10 19.42
C THR A 306 -7.08 -12.57 20.33
N LEU A 307 -7.35 -13.50 21.26
CA LEU A 307 -6.32 -13.98 22.20
C LEU A 307 -5.20 -14.74 21.48
N LYS A 308 -5.54 -15.59 20.50
CA LYS A 308 -4.57 -16.24 19.61
C LYS A 308 -3.76 -15.23 18.79
N GLY A 309 -4.37 -14.11 18.41
CA GLY A 309 -3.70 -13.01 17.73
C GLY A 309 -2.64 -12.34 18.60
N VAL A 310 -2.93 -12.12 19.88
CA VAL A 310 -1.93 -11.60 20.83
C VAL A 310 -0.82 -12.61 21.07
N GLU A 311 -1.16 -13.88 21.32
CA GLU A 311 -0.17 -14.95 21.52
C GLU A 311 0.74 -15.14 20.29
N THR A 312 0.16 -15.11 19.08
CA THR A 312 0.92 -15.26 17.84
C THR A 312 1.85 -14.08 17.61
N ALA A 313 1.45 -12.87 18.01
CA ALA A 313 2.29 -11.68 17.88
C ALA A 313 3.59 -11.81 18.68
N GLU A 314 3.59 -12.48 19.84
CA GLU A 314 4.81 -12.72 20.63
C GLU A 314 5.90 -13.43 19.83
N LYS A 315 5.52 -14.28 18.87
CA LYS A 315 6.44 -15.09 18.04
C LYS A 315 7.07 -14.31 16.89
N VAL A 316 6.55 -13.12 16.56
CA VAL A 316 6.92 -12.41 15.33
C VAL A 316 7.20 -10.93 15.52
N TRP A 317 6.59 -10.26 16.50
CA TRP A 317 6.67 -8.80 16.67
C TRP A 317 8.11 -8.28 16.89
N HIS A 318 8.94 -9.09 17.56
CA HIS A 318 10.36 -8.75 17.75
C HIS A 318 11.14 -8.69 16.43
N LEU A 319 10.87 -9.60 15.49
CA LEU A 319 11.44 -9.56 14.14
C LEU A 319 10.95 -8.33 13.39
N LEU A 320 9.69 -7.97 13.63
CA LEU A 320 9.09 -6.80 13.01
C LEU A 320 9.84 -5.52 13.45
N LEU A 321 10.22 -5.41 14.71
CA LEU A 321 11.00 -4.27 15.18
C LEU A 321 12.51 -4.39 14.95
N ASP A 322 12.96 -5.35 14.14
CA ASP A 322 14.38 -5.61 13.91
C ASP A 322 15.15 -5.92 15.21
N GLU A 323 14.55 -6.78 16.03
CA GLU A 323 15.10 -7.34 17.27
C GLU A 323 15.16 -8.88 17.16
N PRO A 324 16.03 -9.45 16.30
CA PRO A 324 16.03 -10.88 16.01
C PRO A 324 16.39 -11.76 17.22
N GLN A 325 17.00 -11.19 18.25
CA GLN A 325 17.33 -11.89 19.51
C GLN A 325 16.17 -11.87 20.52
N GLY A 326 15.02 -11.31 20.17
CA GLY A 326 13.87 -11.13 21.04
C GLY A 326 13.79 -9.72 21.64
N MET A 327 12.65 -9.41 22.25
CA MET A 327 12.39 -8.12 22.89
C MET A 327 11.48 -8.30 24.11
N THR A 328 11.59 -7.42 25.11
CA THR A 328 10.66 -7.40 26.26
C THR A 328 9.29 -6.85 25.85
N ALA A 329 8.27 -7.00 26.70
CA ALA A 329 6.91 -6.57 26.39
C ALA A 329 6.80 -5.05 26.18
N ASP A 330 7.51 -4.26 27.00
CA ASP A 330 7.46 -2.79 27.00
C ASP A 330 8.62 -2.14 26.24
N GLN A 331 9.54 -2.94 25.67
CA GLN A 331 10.58 -2.42 24.79
C GLN A 331 9.94 -1.77 23.56
N ARG A 332 10.42 -0.58 23.21
CA ARG A 332 10.02 0.18 22.02
C ARG A 332 11.25 0.68 21.27
N LYS A 333 11.06 1.04 20.00
CA LYS A 333 12.09 1.68 19.18
C LYS A 333 11.61 3.04 18.71
N ASP A 334 12.43 4.05 18.92
CA ASP A 334 12.18 5.37 18.37
C ASP A 334 12.32 5.37 16.85
N ALA A 335 11.52 6.19 16.18
CA ALA A 335 11.65 6.39 14.74
C ALA A 335 12.90 7.20 14.43
N ARG A 336 13.56 6.91 13.29
CA ARG A 336 14.69 7.69 12.78
C ARG A 336 14.37 9.17 12.64
N ASP A 337 13.20 9.47 12.11
CA ASP A 337 12.70 10.84 11.98
C ASP A 337 11.45 11.01 12.84
N MET A 338 11.64 11.57 14.03
CA MET A 338 10.56 11.85 14.97
C MET A 338 9.65 13.00 14.52
N GLN A 339 10.04 13.81 13.52
CA GLN A 339 9.20 14.83 12.91
C GLN A 339 8.24 14.25 11.88
N ASN A 340 8.52 13.04 11.38
CA ASN A 340 7.66 12.33 10.46
C ASN A 340 6.37 11.82 11.14
N LEU A 341 5.29 11.69 10.36
CA LEU A 341 4.03 11.09 10.82
C LEU A 341 4.10 9.55 10.86
N HIS A 342 4.96 8.95 10.04
CA HIS A 342 5.12 7.51 9.96
C HIS A 342 5.95 6.97 11.15
N LYS A 343 5.37 6.98 12.35
CA LYS A 343 5.98 6.44 13.58
C LYS A 343 4.97 5.62 14.41
N GLY A 344 5.46 4.96 15.45
CA GLY A 344 4.65 4.08 16.31
C GLY A 344 3.90 3.01 15.53
N ILE A 345 2.68 2.64 15.98
CA ILE A 345 1.81 1.67 15.28
C ILE A 345 0.59 2.40 14.74
N CYS A 346 0.30 2.22 13.44
CA CYS A 346 -0.97 2.64 12.86
C CYS A 346 -1.93 1.45 12.82
N PHE A 347 -2.94 1.48 13.69
CA PHE A 347 -3.96 0.46 13.76
C PHE A 347 -5.10 0.77 12.82
N ALA A 348 -5.53 -0.22 12.03
CA ALA A 348 -6.77 -0.19 11.28
C ALA A 348 -7.80 -1.06 12.01
N PHE A 349 -8.86 -0.42 12.50
CA PHE A 349 -10.00 -1.07 13.12
C PHE A 349 -11.08 -1.25 12.05
N GLU A 350 -11.37 -2.48 11.65
CA GLU A 350 -12.34 -2.81 10.60
C GLU A 350 -13.72 -3.11 11.19
N LEU A 351 -14.70 -2.31 10.79
CA LEU A 351 -16.10 -2.40 11.17
C LEU A 351 -16.89 -2.99 9.99
N LYS A 352 -17.74 -3.98 10.26
CA LYS A 352 -18.61 -4.63 9.27
C LYS A 352 -20.09 -4.40 9.62
N PRO A 353 -20.97 -4.11 8.64
CA PRO A 353 -22.38 -3.86 8.92
C PRO A 353 -23.06 -5.03 9.65
N GLY A 354 -23.55 -4.79 10.87
CA GLY A 354 -24.23 -5.78 11.70
C GLY A 354 -23.31 -6.73 12.48
N ALA A 355 -21.98 -6.53 12.43
CA ALA A 355 -21.04 -7.27 13.26
C ALA A 355 -20.64 -6.44 14.48
N GLU A 356 -20.57 -7.09 15.65
CA GLU A 356 -20.08 -6.46 16.88
C GLU A 356 -18.55 -6.56 17.01
N ARG A 357 -17.96 -7.63 16.46
CA ARG A 357 -16.52 -7.87 16.47
C ARG A 357 -15.81 -6.86 15.57
N ILE A 358 -14.71 -6.29 16.07
CA ILE A 358 -13.84 -5.38 15.34
C ILE A 358 -12.55 -6.12 14.97
N ASP A 359 -12.27 -6.28 13.68
CA ASP A 359 -10.98 -6.84 13.24
C ASP A 359 -9.91 -5.76 13.32
N ILE A 360 -8.73 -6.08 13.83
CA ILE A 360 -7.68 -5.08 14.09
C ILE A 360 -6.41 -5.48 13.36
N LYS A 361 -5.84 -4.54 12.60
CA LYS A 361 -4.58 -4.71 11.89
C LYS A 361 -3.58 -3.64 12.31
N ALA A 362 -2.42 -4.07 12.78
CA ALA A 362 -1.32 -3.18 13.11
C ALA A 362 -0.43 -2.96 11.88
N HIS A 363 -0.06 -1.71 11.61
CA HIS A 363 0.90 -1.34 10.57
C HIS A 363 2.11 -0.65 11.21
N LEU A 364 3.30 -1.13 10.90
CA LEU A 364 4.57 -0.60 11.43
C LEU A 364 5.44 -0.04 10.29
N PRO A 365 5.96 1.19 10.41
CA PRO A 365 6.91 1.79 9.46
C PRO A 365 8.32 1.24 9.67
N TRP A 366 8.62 0.03 9.19
CA TRP A 366 9.97 -0.52 9.40
C TRP A 366 11.07 0.29 8.74
N GLY A 367 10.79 1.04 7.66
CA GLY A 367 11.75 2.01 7.12
C GLY A 367 12.27 3.02 8.15
N GLN A 368 11.55 3.22 9.26
CA GLN A 368 11.89 4.14 10.35
C GLN A 368 12.60 3.46 11.52
N THR A 369 12.59 2.13 11.64
CA THR A 369 13.19 1.41 12.78
C THR A 369 14.19 0.32 12.37
N ALA A 370 14.06 -0.30 11.21
CA ALA A 370 14.88 -1.43 10.76
C ALA A 370 16.25 -0.98 10.26
N SER A 371 17.32 -1.67 10.65
CA SER A 371 18.71 -1.32 10.34
C SER A 371 19.03 -1.22 8.84
N SER A 372 18.46 -2.11 8.02
CA SER A 372 18.63 -2.15 6.56
C SER A 372 17.48 -2.92 5.92
N ASP A 373 17.17 -2.65 4.65
CA ASP A 373 16.16 -3.43 3.91
C ASP A 373 16.57 -4.90 3.77
N ALA A 374 17.86 -5.20 3.64
CA ALA A 374 18.36 -6.57 3.60
C ALA A 374 18.05 -7.35 4.90
N GLN A 375 18.17 -6.70 6.07
CA GLN A 375 17.76 -7.30 7.34
C GLN A 375 16.23 -7.41 7.42
N THR A 376 15.50 -6.40 6.97
CA THR A 376 14.03 -6.41 6.90
C THR A 376 13.52 -7.61 6.11
N MET A 377 14.13 -7.93 4.96
CA MET A 377 13.79 -9.10 4.16
C MET A 377 13.98 -10.41 4.93
N ARG A 378 15.11 -10.56 5.64
CA ARG A 378 15.39 -11.73 6.48
C ARG A 378 14.37 -11.87 7.61
N ASN A 379 14.06 -10.77 8.28
CA ASN A 379 13.09 -10.75 9.39
C ASN A 379 11.67 -11.10 8.91
N PHE A 380 11.24 -10.59 7.75
CA PHE A 380 9.92 -10.92 7.21
C PHE A 380 9.86 -12.38 6.74
N ALA A 381 10.89 -12.89 6.05
CA ALA A 381 10.95 -14.30 5.68
C ALA A 381 10.94 -15.21 6.93
N GLN A 382 11.72 -14.87 7.96
CA GLN A 382 11.71 -15.61 9.23
C GLN A 382 10.35 -15.52 9.93
N THR A 383 9.67 -14.37 9.85
CA THR A 383 8.31 -14.22 10.36
C THR A 383 7.35 -15.20 9.69
N LEU A 384 7.39 -15.31 8.36
CA LEU A 384 6.55 -16.27 7.64
C LEU A 384 6.88 -17.72 8.03
N ARG A 385 8.16 -18.07 8.24
CA ARG A 385 8.55 -19.40 8.77
C ARG A 385 8.05 -19.64 10.19
N ASN A 386 8.11 -18.65 11.08
CA ASN A 386 7.56 -18.75 12.44
C ASN A 386 6.04 -18.97 12.44
N LEU A 387 5.34 -18.57 11.37
CA LEU A 387 3.92 -18.82 11.14
C LEU A 387 3.65 -20.16 10.43
N GLY A 388 4.69 -20.93 10.10
CA GLY A 388 4.61 -22.22 9.39
C GLY A 388 4.38 -22.09 7.89
N TRP A 389 4.83 -20.98 7.28
CA TRP A 389 4.67 -20.69 5.85
C TRP A 389 6.00 -20.66 5.11
N ASP A 390 6.77 -21.74 5.20
CA ASP A 390 8.12 -21.86 4.63
C ASP A 390 8.18 -21.58 3.12
N GLU A 391 7.24 -22.12 2.33
CA GLU A 391 7.19 -21.86 0.89
C GLU A 391 6.94 -20.39 0.57
N SER A 392 6.02 -19.74 1.30
CA SER A 392 5.75 -18.32 1.16
C SER A 392 6.94 -17.47 1.62
N ALA A 393 7.69 -17.91 2.64
CA ALA A 393 8.91 -17.26 3.08
C ALA A 393 9.98 -17.24 1.98
N ASP A 394 10.19 -18.38 1.33
CA ASP A 394 11.14 -18.51 0.23
C ASP A 394 10.70 -17.70 -1.00
N LYS A 395 9.40 -17.74 -1.33
CA LYS A 395 8.80 -16.95 -2.42
C LYS A 395 8.99 -15.46 -2.19
N PHE A 396 8.64 -14.96 -1.00
CA PHE A 396 8.85 -13.58 -0.62
C PHE A 396 10.33 -13.18 -0.74
N TYR A 397 11.24 -13.99 -0.18
CA TYR A 397 12.66 -13.65 -0.14
C TYR A 397 13.27 -13.56 -1.54
N ARG A 398 12.90 -14.48 -2.45
CA ARG A 398 13.27 -14.41 -3.87
C ARG A 398 12.73 -13.14 -4.53
N GLY A 399 11.43 -12.87 -4.40
CA GLY A 399 10.81 -11.70 -5.01
C GLY A 399 11.38 -10.37 -4.50
N ALA A 400 11.59 -10.23 -3.19
CA ALA A 400 12.20 -9.05 -2.60
C ALA A 400 13.69 -8.89 -2.98
N THR A 401 14.39 -9.99 -3.29
CA THR A 401 15.73 -9.95 -3.89
C THR A 401 15.68 -9.46 -5.33
N GLU A 402 14.64 -9.78 -6.11
CA GLU A 402 14.48 -9.18 -7.44
C GLU A 402 14.18 -7.67 -7.36
N THR A 403 13.41 -7.23 -6.37
CA THR A 403 13.18 -5.78 -6.18
C THR A 403 14.46 -5.03 -5.79
N SER A 404 15.40 -5.68 -5.09
CA SER A 404 16.68 -5.06 -4.72
C SER A 404 17.63 -4.85 -5.90
N LYS A 405 17.42 -5.56 -7.02
CA LYS A 405 18.23 -5.43 -8.24
C LYS A 405 17.76 -4.30 -9.15
N LEU A 406 16.62 -3.68 -8.85
CA LEU A 406 16.11 -2.57 -9.64
C LEU A 406 17.09 -1.38 -9.58
N PRO A 407 17.22 -0.58 -10.66
CA PRO A 407 18.12 0.56 -10.69
C PRO A 407 17.86 1.55 -9.55
N GLY A 408 18.94 2.05 -8.93
CA GLY A 408 18.86 3.06 -7.86
C GLY A 408 18.42 2.51 -6.50
N ARG A 409 18.39 1.18 -6.31
CA ARG A 409 18.13 0.56 -5.01
C ARG A 409 19.42 0.31 -4.25
N ASP A 410 19.40 0.64 -2.96
CA ASP A 410 20.47 0.33 -2.00
C ASP A 410 19.82 -0.28 -0.75
N TYR A 411 19.82 -1.60 -0.68
CA TYR A 411 19.20 -2.36 0.41
C TYR A 411 20.15 -2.54 1.62
N SER A 412 21.36 -1.99 1.55
CA SER A 412 22.22 -1.84 2.75
C SER A 412 21.67 -0.76 3.69
N LYS A 413 20.82 0.12 3.17
CA LYS A 413 20.08 1.14 3.92
C LYS A 413 18.61 0.74 4.07
N PRO A 414 17.89 1.26 5.07
CA PRO A 414 16.45 1.13 5.12
C PRO A 414 15.80 2.06 4.11
N GLY A 415 14.57 1.77 3.72
CA GLY A 415 13.77 2.71 2.94
C GLY A 415 12.91 2.08 1.86
N GLY A 416 13.37 0.97 1.31
CA GLY A 416 12.76 0.26 0.19
C GLY A 416 11.64 -0.69 0.63
N LEU A 417 11.72 -1.26 1.84
CA LEU A 417 10.58 -1.90 2.51
C LEU A 417 10.00 -0.91 3.52
N SER A 418 8.94 -0.22 3.14
CA SER A 418 8.44 0.96 3.85
C SER A 418 7.68 0.60 5.12
N TYR A 419 6.78 -0.38 5.03
CA TYR A 419 5.87 -0.79 6.08
C TYR A 419 5.74 -2.31 6.15
N VAL A 420 5.24 -2.80 7.28
CA VAL A 420 4.62 -4.12 7.41
C VAL A 420 3.19 -3.94 7.93
N SER A 421 2.34 -4.94 7.74
CA SER A 421 1.18 -5.12 8.61
C SER A 421 1.04 -6.55 9.14
N TYR A 422 0.48 -6.63 10.35
CA TYR A 422 0.12 -7.84 11.07
C TYR A 422 -1.36 -7.77 11.48
N ASN A 423 -2.07 -8.87 11.26
CA ASN A 423 -3.43 -9.10 11.77
C ASN A 423 -3.55 -10.59 12.10
N TYR A 424 -4.45 -10.92 13.01
CA TYR A 424 -4.96 -12.26 13.21
C TYR A 424 -6.48 -12.20 13.27
N ASN A 425 -7.16 -12.92 12.37
CA ASN A 425 -8.61 -13.02 12.34
C ASN A 425 -9.05 -14.47 12.52
N GLU A 426 -10.35 -14.74 12.37
CA GLU A 426 -10.93 -16.09 12.50
C GLU A 426 -10.30 -17.13 11.56
N THR A 427 -9.70 -16.68 10.44
CA THR A 427 -9.01 -17.56 9.46
C THR A 427 -7.51 -17.70 9.74
N GLY A 428 -6.98 -17.03 10.76
CA GLY A 428 -5.60 -17.10 11.19
C GLY A 428 -4.79 -15.82 10.94
N PRO A 429 -3.45 -15.93 10.95
CA PRO A 429 -2.57 -14.78 10.78
C PRO A 429 -2.61 -14.26 9.35
N TYR A 430 -2.33 -12.97 9.21
CA TYR A 430 -2.31 -12.23 7.96
C TYR A 430 -1.14 -11.24 7.98
N MET A 431 -0.24 -11.37 7.01
CA MET A 431 0.95 -10.52 6.90
C MET A 431 0.94 -9.73 5.59
N SER A 432 1.47 -8.52 5.62
CA SER A 432 1.78 -7.77 4.40
C SER A 432 3.10 -7.05 4.51
N SER A 433 3.91 -7.08 3.46
CA SER A 433 5.08 -6.21 3.32
C SER A 433 4.78 -5.13 2.27
N TYR A 434 5.16 -3.89 2.57
CA TYR A 434 4.96 -2.72 1.72
C TYR A 434 6.32 -2.26 1.21
N PHE A 435 6.35 -1.80 -0.03
CA PHE A 435 7.56 -1.40 -0.73
C PHE A 435 7.45 0.07 -1.15
N SER A 436 8.54 0.81 -1.05
CA SER A 436 8.62 2.16 -1.60
C SER A 436 9.42 2.17 -2.90
N PRO A 437 8.92 2.85 -3.95
CA PRO A 437 9.70 3.15 -5.13
C PRO A 437 10.82 4.19 -4.87
N LYS A 438 10.93 4.81 -3.68
CA LYS A 438 11.97 5.80 -3.32
C LYS A 438 12.19 6.85 -4.40
N VAL A 439 11.09 7.45 -4.85
CA VAL A 439 11.08 8.30 -6.05
C VAL A 439 11.70 9.67 -5.78
N GLN A 440 11.57 10.15 -4.54
CA GLN A 440 12.25 11.36 -4.07
C GLN A 440 13.63 10.96 -3.54
N GLY A 441 14.61 10.86 -4.44
CA GLY A 441 16.02 10.87 -4.02
C GLY A 441 16.42 12.28 -3.58
N ASP A 442 17.29 12.34 -2.57
CA ASP A 442 17.76 13.56 -1.86
C ASP A 442 18.22 14.71 -2.78
#